data_AF-A0A0C2CZ85-F1
#
_entry.id   AF-A0A0C2CZ85-F1
#
_cell.length_a   1.000
_cell.length_b   1.000
_cell.length_c   1.000
_cell.angle_alpha   90.00
_cell.angle_beta   90.00
_cell.angle_gamma   90.00
#
_symmetry.space_group_name_H-M   'P 1'
#
loop_
_entity.id
_entity.type
_entity.pdbx_description
1 polymer ?
#
loop_
_entity_poly.entity_id
_entity_poly.type
_entity_poly.pdbx_seq_one_letter_code
_entity_poly.pdbx_strand_id
1 'polypeptide(L)'
;MSRQLHPSELVRVVHVEALERALLDGVRLDEVPLDEVPDVLDALDLPLDPDADPRGAGDRVRVDLGLVPVFSDERPLLGLAGLIDWRGSGRLSGLIRSGFCTAAAGEQLLVPCDRRLPIDRLVLVGLGPRAEFDEARARAVASQLVKISTGLQARTVLIALPTQGIDRALAEAVFEALLVEIEQLVTSAPTSQPDPLDDAQAAAEQAGELAGELAGESAPEQPGELAPELAPELAAEPVAPESSMLDPDAPAAKEVAADAPQEPTGDPPGNPEPDSGGPELPSSLEPEAPALASPDDPPDLDVTTARWWVAVDQAVVARLRRVLSGPPRAARGGSNLHT
;
A
#
# COMPACT_ATOMS: atom_id res chain seq x y z
N MET A 1 1.24 -6.33 -29.02
CA MET A 1 2.13 -7.32 -28.37
C MET A 1 2.34 -6.85 -26.93
N SER A 2 1.67 -7.44 -25.95
CA SER A 2 1.83 -7.04 -24.54
C SER A 2 3.19 -7.48 -24.04
N ARG A 3 4.04 -6.53 -23.65
CA ARG A 3 5.34 -6.82 -23.04
C ARG A 3 5.08 -7.42 -21.67
N GLN A 4 5.48 -8.69 -21.47
CA GLN A 4 5.37 -9.34 -20.17
C GLN A 4 6.37 -8.67 -19.22
N LEU A 5 5.88 -7.77 -18.36
CA LEU A 5 6.72 -7.10 -17.36
C LEU A 5 7.17 -8.12 -16.32
N HIS A 6 8.46 -8.13 -16.03
CA HIS A 6 9.01 -9.04 -15.03
C HIS A 6 8.73 -8.47 -13.62
N PRO A 7 8.39 -9.29 -12.61
CA PRO A 7 8.11 -8.81 -11.25
C PRO A 7 9.24 -7.96 -10.65
N SER A 8 10.48 -8.24 -11.03
CA SER A 8 11.66 -7.46 -10.60
C SER A 8 11.69 -6.02 -11.13
N GLU A 9 10.89 -5.69 -12.15
CA GLU A 9 10.74 -4.31 -12.66
C GLU A 9 9.76 -3.51 -11.79
N LEU A 10 8.80 -4.17 -11.14
CA LEU A 10 7.72 -3.56 -10.36
C LEU A 10 8.00 -3.56 -8.85
N VAL A 11 8.67 -4.60 -8.36
CA VAL A 11 8.93 -4.81 -6.93
C VAL A 11 10.41 -4.62 -6.63
N ARG A 12 10.70 -3.69 -5.72
CA ARG A 12 12.04 -3.44 -5.18
C ARG A 12 12.10 -3.81 -3.71
N VAL A 13 13.11 -4.59 -3.32
CA VAL A 13 13.33 -4.99 -1.93
C VAL A 13 14.39 -4.07 -1.32
N VAL A 14 14.04 -3.43 -0.21
CA VAL A 14 14.91 -2.51 0.53
C VAL A 14 15.11 -2.96 1.97
N HIS A 15 16.29 -2.71 2.50
CA HIS A 15 16.59 -2.97 3.90
C HIS A 15 15.89 -1.93 4.79
N VAL A 16 15.31 -2.36 5.91
CA VAL A 16 14.73 -1.43 6.90
C VAL A 16 15.77 -0.41 7.39
N GLU A 17 17.02 -0.82 7.61
CA GLU A 17 18.09 0.11 8.02
C GLU A 17 18.48 1.11 6.92
N ALA A 18 18.55 0.67 5.66
CA ALA A 18 18.83 1.57 4.54
C ALA A 18 17.69 2.56 4.35
N LEU A 19 16.46 2.08 4.50
CA LEU A 19 15.27 2.91 4.55
C LEU A 19 15.33 3.89 5.72
N GLU A 20 15.74 3.46 6.92
CA GLU A 20 15.91 4.32 8.09
C GLU A 20 16.93 5.43 7.84
N ARG A 21 18.09 5.11 7.26
CA ARG A 21 19.09 6.11 6.87
C ARG A 21 18.51 7.07 5.84
N ALA A 22 17.86 6.57 4.79
CA ALA A 22 17.21 7.42 3.80
C ALA A 22 16.14 8.34 4.44
N LEU A 23 15.39 7.82 5.41
CA LEU A 23 14.41 8.56 6.22
C LEU A 23 15.05 9.61 7.15
N LEU A 24 16.28 9.38 7.64
CA LEU A 24 17.05 10.31 8.46
C LEU A 24 17.65 11.42 7.59
N ASP A 25 18.25 11.04 6.48
CA ASP A 25 19.09 11.90 5.65
C ASP A 25 18.29 12.63 4.56
N GLY A 26 17.00 12.27 4.39
CA GLY A 26 16.14 12.84 3.36
C GLY A 26 16.49 12.40 1.94
N VAL A 27 17.19 11.27 1.81
CA VAL A 27 17.60 10.67 0.54
C VAL A 27 16.39 10.09 -0.19
N ARG A 28 16.41 10.14 -1.52
CA ARG A 28 15.32 9.62 -2.33
C ARG A 28 15.32 8.09 -2.31
N LEU A 29 14.13 7.49 -2.23
CA LEU A 29 13.97 6.03 -2.24
C LEU A 29 14.52 5.38 -3.52
N ASP A 30 14.41 6.04 -4.67
CA ASP A 30 14.98 5.58 -5.94
C ASP A 30 16.52 5.67 -6.01
N GLU A 31 17.13 6.46 -5.13
CA GLU A 31 18.58 6.60 -4.97
C GLU A 31 19.16 5.64 -3.94
N VAL A 32 18.33 4.98 -3.11
CA VAL A 32 18.81 3.98 -2.15
C VAL A 32 19.45 2.84 -2.95
N PRO A 33 20.78 2.66 -2.87
CA PRO A 33 21.47 1.68 -3.70
C PRO A 33 20.92 0.30 -3.37
N LEU A 34 20.43 -0.40 -4.40
CA LEU A 34 19.82 -1.70 -4.22
C LEU A 34 20.81 -2.77 -3.77
N ASP A 35 22.12 -2.55 -3.88
CA ASP A 35 23.13 -3.58 -3.61
C ASP A 35 24.18 -3.22 -2.56
N GLU A 36 24.07 -2.09 -1.87
CA GLU A 36 25.05 -1.70 -0.85
C GLU A 36 24.48 -1.81 0.57
N VAL A 37 24.73 -2.97 1.19
CA VAL A 37 25.17 -2.93 2.59
C VAL A 37 26.66 -2.64 2.52
N PRO A 38 27.13 -1.47 2.97
CA PRO A 38 28.56 -1.25 3.06
C PRO A 38 29.10 -2.15 4.17
N ASP A 39 29.79 -3.23 3.79
CA ASP A 39 31.10 -3.41 4.41
C ASP A 39 31.95 -2.25 3.88
N VAL A 40 32.70 -1.58 4.77
CA VAL A 40 33.72 -0.55 4.48
C VAL A 40 33.31 0.91 4.75
N LEU A 41 33.75 1.33 5.95
CA LEU A 41 34.43 2.56 6.35
C LEU A 41 35.09 3.53 5.32
N ASP A 42 34.89 3.50 4.01
CA ASP A 42 35.60 4.42 3.09
C ASP A 42 34.73 4.83 1.89
N ALA A 43 34.09 6.01 1.99
CA ALA A 43 33.65 6.95 0.95
C ALA A 43 32.52 7.81 1.57
N LEU A 44 32.60 9.13 1.77
CA LEU A 44 33.02 10.15 0.83
C LEU A 44 33.54 11.38 1.59
N ASP A 45 34.82 11.68 1.44
CA ASP A 45 35.43 12.99 1.66
C ASP A 45 35.17 13.86 0.41
N LEU A 46 33.88 14.06 0.09
CA LEU A 46 33.49 15.05 -0.91
C LEU A 46 33.44 16.42 -0.22
N PRO A 47 34.01 17.47 -0.82
CA PRO A 47 33.91 18.81 -0.25
C PRO A 47 32.44 19.21 -0.22
N LEU A 48 31.88 19.22 0.99
CA LEU A 48 30.63 19.90 1.29
C LEU A 48 30.77 21.33 0.79
N ASP A 49 30.05 21.66 -0.28
CA ASP A 49 29.86 23.04 -0.71
C ASP A 49 29.16 23.77 0.45
N PRO A 50 29.85 24.68 1.18
CA PRO A 50 29.30 25.33 2.34
C PRO A 50 28.19 26.33 1.99
N ASP A 51 28.04 26.65 0.69
CA ASP A 51 27.02 27.54 0.15
C ASP A 51 25.85 26.79 -0.52
N ALA A 52 25.89 25.45 -0.58
CA ALA A 52 24.72 24.67 -0.97
C ALA A 52 23.64 24.85 0.10
N ASP A 53 22.58 25.58 -0.24
CA ASP A 53 21.43 25.78 0.62
C ASP A 53 20.95 24.41 1.13
N PRO A 54 21.03 24.09 2.43
CA PRO A 54 20.53 22.83 2.98
C PRO A 54 18.99 22.72 2.85
N ARG A 55 18.34 23.78 2.36
CA ARG A 55 16.92 23.86 1.99
C ARG A 55 16.69 23.81 0.49
N GLY A 56 17.72 23.59 -0.31
CA GLY A 56 17.61 23.21 -1.71
C GLY A 56 16.74 21.97 -1.77
N ALA A 57 15.48 22.17 -2.13
CA ALA A 57 14.43 21.16 -2.18
C ALA A 57 14.76 20.13 -3.27
N GLY A 58 15.72 19.26 -3.00
CA GLY A 58 15.82 17.98 -3.67
C GLY A 58 14.48 17.30 -3.43
N ASP A 59 13.75 17.05 -4.51
CA ASP A 59 12.45 16.40 -4.51
C ASP A 59 12.61 15.04 -3.83
N ARG A 60 12.29 14.99 -2.53
CA ARG A 60 12.40 13.76 -1.74
C ARG A 60 11.35 12.82 -2.31
N VAL A 61 11.74 11.65 -2.79
CA VAL A 61 10.75 10.67 -3.26
C VAL A 61 9.87 10.27 -2.10
N ARG A 62 8.63 10.76 -2.14
CA ARG A 62 7.56 10.40 -1.23
C ARG A 62 6.85 9.17 -1.77
N VAL A 63 6.41 8.34 -0.85
CA VAL A 63 5.56 7.20 -1.12
C VAL A 63 4.13 7.60 -0.79
N ASP A 64 3.21 7.35 -1.70
CA ASP A 64 1.80 7.70 -1.53
C ASP A 64 1.18 6.94 -0.36
N LEU A 65 1.62 5.68 -0.18
CA LEU A 65 1.04 4.74 0.78
C LEU A 65 2.09 3.83 1.42
N GLY A 66 2.19 3.85 2.74
CA GLY A 66 2.87 2.85 3.55
C GLY A 66 1.88 1.83 4.10
N LEU A 67 2.16 0.55 3.94
CA LEU A 67 1.41 -0.57 4.51
C LEU A 67 2.29 -1.27 5.54
N VAL A 68 1.85 -1.26 6.80
CA VAL A 68 2.64 -1.77 7.91
C VAL A 68 1.82 -2.79 8.70
N PRO A 69 2.07 -4.08 8.46
CA PRO A 69 1.49 -5.16 9.25
C PRO A 69 2.00 -5.12 10.71
N VAL A 70 1.10 -5.26 11.68
CA VAL A 70 1.42 -5.21 13.12
C VAL A 70 0.68 -6.31 13.86
N PHE A 71 1.34 -6.97 14.81
CA PHE A 71 0.72 -7.96 15.68
C PHE A 71 0.02 -7.32 16.89
N SER A 72 -1.09 -7.90 17.31
CA SER A 72 -1.87 -7.42 18.48
C SER A 72 -1.07 -7.44 19.79
N ASP A 73 -0.17 -8.42 19.95
CA ASP A 73 0.69 -8.66 21.11
C ASP A 73 2.07 -7.97 20.99
N GLU A 74 2.32 -7.20 19.93
CA GLU A 74 3.60 -6.51 19.73
C GLU A 74 3.72 -5.23 20.56
N ARG A 75 4.45 -5.28 21.68
CA ARG A 75 4.76 -4.11 22.51
C ARG A 75 6.24 -4.16 22.94
N PRO A 76 7.05 -3.12 22.65
CA PRO A 76 6.76 -1.93 21.82
C PRO A 76 6.59 -2.30 20.33
N LEU A 77 6.12 -1.35 19.50
CA LEU A 77 6.15 -1.49 18.04
C LEU A 77 7.60 -1.64 17.55
N LEU A 78 7.84 -2.58 16.64
CA LEU A 78 9.16 -2.94 16.12
C LEU A 78 9.28 -2.64 14.62
N GLY A 79 10.50 -2.76 14.10
CA GLY A 79 10.79 -2.55 12.67
C GLY A 79 10.31 -1.20 12.15
N LEU A 80 9.72 -1.18 10.95
CA LEU A 80 9.22 0.04 10.32
C LEU A 80 8.08 0.69 11.14
N ALA A 81 7.23 -0.09 11.80
CA ALA A 81 6.17 0.44 12.66
C ALA A 81 6.76 1.24 13.83
N GLY A 82 7.76 0.68 14.50
CA GLY A 82 8.47 1.32 15.59
C GLY A 82 9.20 2.60 15.16
N LEU A 83 9.86 2.56 14.00
CA LEU A 83 10.54 3.74 13.45
C LEU A 83 9.57 4.87 13.12
N ILE A 84 8.46 4.55 12.44
CA ILE A 84 7.41 5.52 12.11
C ILE A 84 6.81 6.09 13.40
N ASP A 85 6.53 5.25 14.39
CA ASP A 85 5.97 5.69 15.67
C ASP A 85 6.94 6.61 16.43
N TRP A 86 8.23 6.26 16.48
CA TRP A 86 9.26 7.11 17.08
C TRP A 86 9.32 8.49 16.43
N ARG A 87 9.33 8.55 15.09
CA ARG A 87 9.30 9.82 14.35
C ARG A 87 7.99 10.59 14.55
N GLY A 88 6.89 9.86 14.65
CA GLY A 88 5.55 10.39 14.96
C GLY A 88 5.33 10.73 16.43
N SER A 89 6.38 10.73 17.27
CA SER A 89 6.31 11.04 18.71
C SER A 89 5.35 10.12 19.48
N GLY A 90 5.34 8.83 19.15
CA GLY A 90 4.54 7.81 19.83
C GLY A 90 3.05 7.82 19.48
N ARG A 91 2.66 8.47 18.37
CA ARG A 91 1.25 8.61 17.97
C ARG A 91 0.58 7.27 17.70
N LEU A 92 1.24 6.32 17.02
CA LEU A 92 0.69 4.99 16.76
C LEU A 92 0.57 4.19 18.06
N SER A 93 1.61 4.22 18.89
CA SER A 93 1.55 3.62 20.24
C SER A 93 0.46 4.27 21.11
N GLY A 94 0.17 5.56 20.93
CA GLY A 94 -0.94 6.26 21.58
C GLY A 94 -2.30 5.71 21.13
N LEU A 95 -2.52 5.56 19.82
CA LEU A 95 -3.74 4.97 19.27
C LEU A 95 -3.96 3.54 19.77
N ILE A 96 -2.90 2.73 19.76
CA ILE A 96 -2.96 1.34 20.24
C ILE A 96 -3.24 1.28 21.74
N ARG A 97 -2.56 2.08 22.57
CA ARG A 97 -2.80 2.12 24.03
C ARG A 97 -4.20 2.62 24.39
N SER A 98 -4.77 3.51 23.57
CA SER A 98 -6.14 3.99 23.77
C SER A 98 -7.22 2.96 23.40
N GLY A 99 -6.85 1.84 22.77
CA GLY A 99 -7.78 0.84 22.25
C GLY A 99 -8.46 1.25 20.94
N PHE A 100 -8.08 2.38 20.33
CA PHE A 100 -8.60 2.81 19.03
C PHE A 100 -8.17 1.87 17.89
N CYS A 101 -7.01 1.22 18.03
CA CYS A 101 -6.54 0.17 17.15
C CYS A 101 -6.02 -0.99 18.00
N THR A 102 -6.52 -2.20 17.76
CA THR A 102 -6.12 -3.40 18.52
C THR A 102 -5.10 -4.27 17.79
N ALA A 103 -4.91 -4.01 16.49
CA ALA A 103 -4.20 -4.86 15.54
C ALA A 103 -4.76 -6.29 15.49
N ALA A 104 -6.09 -6.44 15.65
CA ALA A 104 -6.80 -7.70 15.43
C ALA A 104 -6.63 -8.15 13.97
N ALA A 105 -6.70 -9.46 13.72
CA ALA A 105 -6.48 -10.00 12.38
C ALA A 105 -7.47 -9.38 11.37
N GLY A 106 -6.93 -8.74 10.33
CA GLY A 106 -7.71 -8.07 9.29
C GLY A 106 -8.14 -6.64 9.61
N GLU A 107 -7.91 -6.14 10.84
CA GLU A 107 -8.15 -4.75 11.21
C GLU A 107 -7.29 -3.80 10.37
N GLN A 108 -7.84 -2.66 9.98
CA GLN A 108 -7.15 -1.67 9.16
C GLN A 108 -7.32 -0.28 9.76
N LEU A 109 -6.21 0.43 9.92
CA LEU A 109 -6.20 1.81 10.40
C LEU A 109 -5.41 2.69 9.44
N LEU A 110 -6.11 3.57 8.71
CA LEU A 110 -5.51 4.61 7.88
C LEU A 110 -5.18 5.85 8.72
N VAL A 111 -3.92 6.28 8.67
CA VAL A 111 -3.39 7.45 9.39
C VAL A 111 -2.73 8.39 8.37
N PRO A 112 -3.08 9.68 8.33
CA PRO A 112 -2.32 10.66 7.57
C PRO A 112 -0.94 10.85 8.21
N CYS A 113 0.09 10.80 7.39
CA CYS A 113 1.46 11.05 7.83
C CYS A 113 1.79 12.55 7.74
N ASP A 114 2.69 12.99 8.61
CA ASP A 114 3.20 14.36 8.53
C ASP A 114 4.29 14.49 7.45
N ARG A 115 4.75 15.72 7.20
CA ARG A 115 5.81 15.97 6.21
C ARG A 115 7.18 15.42 6.63
N ARG A 116 7.36 14.97 7.87
CA ARG A 116 8.63 14.42 8.38
C ARG A 116 8.84 12.98 7.91
N LEU A 117 7.76 12.29 7.57
CA LEU A 117 7.81 10.99 6.91
C LEU A 117 7.71 11.18 5.38
N PRO A 118 8.46 10.40 4.58
CA PRO A 118 8.34 10.35 3.13
C PRO A 118 7.21 9.39 2.73
N ILE A 119 6.20 9.26 3.58
CA ILE A 119 4.99 8.49 3.33
C ILE A 119 3.87 9.49 3.51
N ASP A 120 2.92 9.56 2.59
CA ASP A 120 1.79 10.49 2.70
C ASP A 120 0.66 9.90 3.55
N ARG A 121 0.40 8.61 3.36
CA ARG A 121 -0.66 7.87 4.05
C ARG A 121 -0.10 6.56 4.58
N LEU A 122 -0.42 6.22 5.82
CA LEU A 122 -0.02 4.96 6.44
C LEU A 122 -1.26 4.12 6.72
N VAL A 123 -1.26 2.85 6.35
CA VAL A 123 -2.25 1.88 6.81
C VAL A 123 -1.55 0.86 7.71
N LEU A 124 -1.99 0.81 8.96
CA LEU A 124 -1.68 -0.30 9.85
C LEU A 124 -2.62 -1.46 9.53
N VAL A 125 -2.05 -2.65 9.35
CA VAL A 125 -2.81 -3.88 9.08
C VAL A 125 -2.62 -4.83 10.25
N GLY A 126 -3.70 -5.12 10.97
CA GLY A 126 -3.67 -6.00 12.11
C GLY A 126 -3.48 -7.46 11.71
N LEU A 127 -2.51 -8.11 12.34
CA LEU A 127 -2.17 -9.52 12.11
C LEU A 127 -2.78 -10.47 13.15
N GLY A 128 -3.39 -9.92 14.21
CA GLY A 128 -3.82 -10.69 15.38
C GLY A 128 -2.63 -11.14 16.23
N PRO A 129 -2.79 -12.17 17.07
CA PRO A 129 -1.72 -12.71 17.90
C PRO A 129 -0.65 -13.42 17.08
N ARG A 130 0.65 -13.24 17.41
CA ARG A 130 1.76 -13.94 16.73
C ARG A 130 1.62 -15.46 16.74
N ALA A 131 1.13 -16.02 17.86
CA ALA A 131 0.96 -17.46 18.03
C ALA A 131 -0.03 -18.11 17.05
N GLU A 132 -0.94 -17.32 16.48
CA GLU A 132 -1.94 -17.77 15.51
C GLU A 132 -1.52 -17.47 14.06
N PHE A 133 -0.35 -16.85 13.86
CA PHE A 133 0.12 -16.47 12.54
C PHE A 133 0.74 -17.68 11.82
N ASP A 134 0.06 -18.15 10.78
CA ASP A 134 0.45 -19.29 9.98
C ASP A 134 0.54 -18.94 8.48
N GLU A 135 0.80 -19.94 7.63
CA GLU A 135 0.93 -19.75 6.19
C GLU A 135 -0.39 -19.28 5.53
N ALA A 136 -1.55 -19.70 6.07
CA ALA A 136 -2.83 -19.27 5.54
C ALA A 136 -3.07 -17.78 5.82
N ARG A 137 -2.75 -17.32 7.04
CA ARG A 137 -2.76 -15.89 7.39
C ARG A 137 -1.74 -15.10 6.60
N ALA A 138 -0.54 -15.64 6.37
CA ALA A 138 0.46 -15.00 5.53
C ALA A 138 -0.07 -14.71 4.11
N ARG A 139 -0.74 -15.68 3.49
CA ARG A 139 -1.39 -15.51 2.17
C ARG A 139 -2.55 -14.51 2.22
N ALA A 140 -3.39 -14.58 3.24
CA ALA A 140 -4.52 -13.67 3.41
C ALA A 140 -4.06 -12.20 3.54
N VAL A 141 -2.99 -11.97 4.32
CA VAL A 141 -2.37 -10.65 4.50
C VAL A 141 -1.79 -10.13 3.18
N ALA A 142 -1.09 -10.96 2.42
CA ALA A 142 -0.57 -10.54 1.11
C ALA A 142 -1.69 -10.06 0.17
N SER A 143 -2.78 -10.82 0.06
CA SER A 143 -3.96 -10.42 -0.74
C SER A 143 -4.60 -9.13 -0.19
N GLN A 144 -4.69 -9.00 1.13
CA GLN A 144 -5.21 -7.79 1.77
C GLN A 144 -4.35 -6.57 1.47
N LEU A 145 -3.02 -6.68 1.50
CA LEU A 145 -2.11 -5.57 1.22
C LEU A 145 -2.28 -5.06 -0.22
N VAL A 146 -2.41 -5.96 -1.20
CA VAL A 146 -2.66 -5.60 -2.61
C VAL A 146 -4.05 -4.97 -2.77
N LYS A 147 -5.08 -5.50 -2.10
CA LYS A 147 -6.43 -4.91 -2.11
C LYS A 147 -6.47 -3.50 -1.53
N ILE A 148 -5.75 -3.26 -0.44
CA ILE A 148 -5.67 -1.93 0.19
C ILE A 148 -4.98 -0.94 -0.75
N SER A 149 -3.83 -1.30 -1.32
CA SER A 149 -3.09 -0.38 -2.19
C SER A 149 -3.83 -0.04 -3.47
N THR A 150 -4.49 -1.03 -4.08
CA THR A 150 -5.31 -0.84 -5.28
C THR A 150 -6.58 -0.05 -4.98
N GLY A 151 -7.29 -0.38 -3.89
CA GLY A 151 -8.48 0.35 -3.46
C GLY A 151 -8.21 1.81 -3.09
N LEU A 152 -7.00 2.12 -2.61
CA LEU A 152 -6.56 3.50 -2.33
C LEU A 152 -5.86 4.17 -3.52
N GLN A 153 -5.80 3.50 -4.68
CA GLN A 153 -5.19 3.96 -5.92
C GLN A 153 -3.78 4.53 -5.72
N ALA A 154 -2.98 3.87 -4.88
CA ALA A 154 -1.63 4.30 -4.59
C ALA A 154 -0.70 4.03 -5.78
N ARG A 155 0.03 5.05 -6.23
CA ARG A 155 1.00 4.93 -7.34
C ARG A 155 2.34 4.40 -6.85
N THR A 156 2.67 4.71 -5.61
CA THR A 156 3.85 4.20 -4.94
C THR A 156 3.46 3.60 -3.59
N VAL A 157 3.90 2.36 -3.36
CA VAL A 157 3.52 1.58 -2.18
C VAL A 157 4.77 1.11 -1.48
N LEU A 158 4.86 1.34 -0.17
CA LEU A 158 5.89 0.79 0.70
C LEU A 158 5.27 -0.23 1.64
N ILE A 159 5.72 -1.47 1.60
CA ILE A 159 5.20 -2.57 2.41
C ILE A 159 6.29 -3.01 3.37
N ALA A 160 6.04 -2.99 4.67
CA ALA A 160 6.88 -3.69 5.63
C ALA A 160 6.49 -5.17 5.69
N LEU A 161 7.45 -6.09 5.63
CA LEU A 161 7.16 -7.48 5.97
C LEU A 161 7.20 -7.69 7.49
N PRO A 162 6.30 -8.54 8.04
CA PRO A 162 6.39 -8.94 9.44
C PRO A 162 7.56 -9.91 9.58
N THR A 163 8.72 -9.42 10.00
CA THR A 163 9.93 -10.24 10.20
C THR A 163 10.28 -10.42 11.68
N GLN A 164 9.74 -9.56 12.53
CA GLN A 164 10.08 -9.52 13.96
C GLN A 164 9.22 -10.51 14.75
N GLY A 165 9.88 -11.48 15.40
CA GLY A 165 9.24 -12.42 16.31
C GLY A 165 8.34 -13.48 15.65
N ILE A 166 8.52 -13.73 14.35
CA ILE A 166 7.94 -14.89 13.66
C ILE A 166 9.01 -15.74 13.00
N ASP A 167 8.65 -16.96 12.61
CA ASP A 167 9.53 -17.81 11.80
C ASP A 167 9.81 -17.14 10.46
N ARG A 168 11.08 -17.18 10.04
CA ARG A 168 11.54 -16.72 8.74
C ARG A 168 10.72 -17.31 7.58
N ALA A 169 10.33 -18.58 7.66
CA ALA A 169 9.52 -19.24 6.63
C ALA A 169 8.17 -18.55 6.43
N LEU A 170 7.57 -18.00 7.50
CA LEU A 170 6.32 -17.26 7.41
C LEU A 170 6.50 -15.89 6.75
N ALA A 171 7.60 -15.18 7.06
CA ALA A 171 7.94 -13.94 6.37
C ALA A 171 8.19 -14.17 4.86
N GLU A 172 8.87 -15.27 4.51
CA GLU A 172 9.03 -15.71 3.13
C GLU A 172 7.67 -16.03 2.49
N ALA A 173 6.77 -16.74 3.18
CA ALA A 173 5.42 -17.03 2.68
C ALA A 173 4.59 -15.76 2.39
N VAL A 174 4.67 -14.73 3.25
CA VAL A 174 4.01 -13.43 2.97
C VAL A 174 4.58 -12.82 1.69
N PHE A 175 5.91 -12.79 1.55
CA PHE A 175 6.55 -12.22 0.37
C PHE A 175 6.19 -12.98 -0.91
N GLU A 176 6.24 -14.32 -0.88
CA GLU A 176 5.91 -15.13 -2.05
C GLU A 176 4.47 -14.95 -2.48
N ALA A 177 3.54 -14.90 -1.52
CA ALA A 177 2.13 -14.63 -1.77
C ALA A 177 1.91 -13.22 -2.33
N LEU A 178 2.65 -12.22 -1.81
CA LEU A 178 2.59 -10.85 -2.29
C LEU A 178 3.01 -10.74 -3.76
N LEU A 179 4.09 -11.43 -4.16
CA LEU A 179 4.51 -11.46 -5.57
C LEU A 179 3.44 -12.06 -6.48
N VAL A 180 2.81 -13.15 -6.04
CA VAL A 180 1.73 -13.80 -6.81
C VAL A 180 0.54 -12.85 -6.99
N GLU A 181 0.12 -12.15 -5.94
CA GLU A 181 -1.00 -11.20 -6.02
C GLU A 181 -0.67 -9.99 -6.91
N ILE A 182 0.57 -9.47 -6.87
CA ILE A 182 1.02 -8.38 -7.75
C ILE A 182 1.07 -8.84 -9.22
N GLU A 183 1.60 -10.03 -9.50
CA GLU A 183 1.61 -10.62 -10.84
C GLU A 183 0.19 -10.78 -11.41
N GLN A 184 -0.74 -11.26 -10.58
CA GLN A 184 -2.15 -11.41 -10.95
C GLN A 184 -2.81 -10.06 -11.21
N LEU A 185 -2.51 -9.03 -10.41
CA LEU A 185 -3.02 -7.68 -10.62
C LEU A 185 -2.59 -7.12 -11.99
N VAL A 186 -1.31 -7.27 -12.33
CA VAL A 186 -0.74 -6.80 -13.61
C VAL A 186 -1.33 -7.58 -14.79
N THR A 187 -1.59 -8.88 -14.61
CA THR A 187 -2.15 -9.73 -15.67
C THR A 187 -3.65 -9.51 -15.89
N SER A 188 -4.39 -9.18 -14.81
CA SER A 188 -5.84 -9.01 -14.83
C SER A 188 -6.27 -7.62 -15.26
N ALA A 189 -5.33 -6.69 -15.39
CA ALA A 189 -5.56 -5.38 -15.97
C ALA A 189 -6.29 -5.55 -17.32
N PRO A 190 -7.55 -5.08 -17.45
CA PRO A 190 -8.17 -5.04 -18.76
C PRO A 190 -7.21 -4.27 -19.65
N THR A 191 -6.67 -4.93 -20.67
CA THR A 191 -5.95 -4.22 -21.72
C THR A 191 -6.97 -3.23 -22.24
N SER A 192 -6.85 -1.96 -21.84
CA SER A 192 -7.72 -0.90 -22.31
C SER A 192 -7.80 -1.09 -23.80
N GLN A 193 -8.96 -1.55 -24.27
CA GLN A 193 -9.15 -1.73 -25.70
C GLN A 193 -8.85 -0.36 -26.29
N PRO A 194 -7.92 -0.27 -27.28
CA PRO A 194 -7.63 1.01 -27.91
C PRO A 194 -8.99 1.62 -28.27
N ASP A 195 -9.21 2.85 -27.79
CA ASP A 195 -10.47 3.52 -27.98
C ASP A 195 -10.76 3.51 -29.49
N PRO A 196 -11.86 2.89 -29.97
CA PRO A 196 -12.10 2.71 -31.41
C PRO A 196 -12.12 4.02 -32.20
N LEU A 197 -12.18 5.16 -31.50
CA LEU A 197 -12.05 6.50 -32.07
C LEU A 197 -10.62 6.81 -32.56
N ASP A 198 -9.58 6.34 -31.88
CA ASP A 198 -8.19 6.52 -32.34
C ASP A 198 -7.89 5.64 -33.56
N ASP A 199 -8.43 4.42 -33.61
CA ASP A 199 -8.33 3.56 -34.78
C ASP A 199 -9.13 4.11 -35.97
N ALA A 200 -10.27 4.77 -35.72
CA ALA A 200 -11.05 5.45 -36.76
C ALA A 200 -10.33 6.69 -37.31
N GLN A 201 -9.62 7.45 -36.47
CA GLN A 201 -8.82 8.59 -36.92
C GLN A 201 -7.56 8.14 -37.68
N ALA A 202 -6.84 7.13 -37.20
CA ALA A 202 -5.70 6.55 -37.90
C ALA A 202 -6.11 5.92 -39.25
N ALA A 203 -7.27 5.25 -39.30
CA ALA A 203 -7.83 4.72 -40.54
C ALA A 203 -8.32 5.84 -41.48
N ALA A 204 -8.87 6.95 -40.96
CA ALA A 204 -9.27 8.11 -41.75
C ALA A 204 -8.07 8.88 -42.31
N GLU A 205 -6.96 8.99 -41.59
CA GLU A 205 -5.71 9.57 -42.10
C GLU A 205 -5.09 8.69 -43.21
N GLN A 206 -5.04 7.38 -43.02
CA GLN A 206 -4.59 6.46 -44.07
C GLN A 206 -5.54 6.43 -45.29
N ALA A 207 -6.86 6.55 -45.06
CA ALA A 207 -7.84 6.69 -46.13
C ALA A 207 -7.72 8.05 -46.85
N GLY A 208 -7.34 9.12 -46.15
CA GLY A 208 -7.07 10.44 -46.74
C GLY A 208 -5.83 10.43 -47.64
N GLU A 209 -4.78 9.70 -47.26
CA GLU A 209 -3.57 9.54 -48.07
C GLU A 209 -3.81 8.71 -49.34
N LEU A 210 -4.61 7.65 -49.26
CA LEU A 210 -4.99 6.83 -50.42
C LEU A 210 -6.07 7.51 -51.31
N ALA A 211 -6.94 8.35 -50.74
CA ALA A 211 -7.96 9.08 -51.49
C ALA A 211 -7.38 10.26 -52.31
N GLY A 212 -6.17 10.75 -51.97
CA GLY A 212 -5.46 11.75 -52.76
C GLY A 212 -5.02 11.27 -54.15
N GLU A 213 -4.87 9.95 -54.35
CA GLU A 213 -4.44 9.37 -55.63
C GLU A 213 -5.59 8.91 -56.54
N LEU A 214 -6.83 8.86 -56.04
CA LEU A 214 -7.97 8.28 -56.77
C LEU A 214 -9.17 9.21 -56.89
N ALA A 215 -9.00 10.53 -56.71
CA ALA A 215 -10.03 11.53 -57.02
C ALA A 215 -10.21 11.72 -58.54
N GLY A 216 -10.65 10.66 -59.20
CA GLY A 216 -11.14 10.61 -60.56
C GLY A 216 -12.22 9.56 -60.64
N GLU A 217 -13.46 10.03 -60.72
CA GLU A 217 -14.62 9.30 -61.24
C GLU A 217 -15.51 8.54 -60.22
N SER A 218 -16.68 9.17 -59.98
CA SER A 218 -18.02 8.54 -59.95
C SER A 218 -18.79 8.54 -58.62
N ALA A 219 -19.93 9.23 -58.67
CA ALA A 219 -21.17 8.96 -57.93
C ALA A 219 -22.15 8.20 -58.87
N PRO A 220 -23.40 7.85 -58.49
CA PRO A 220 -24.02 7.63 -57.17
C PRO A 220 -24.75 6.24 -57.10
N GLU A 221 -25.40 5.91 -55.97
CA GLU A 221 -26.81 5.46 -55.87
C GLU A 221 -27.10 4.76 -54.51
N GLN A 222 -28.07 5.31 -53.78
CA GLN A 222 -28.89 4.65 -52.74
C GLN A 222 -30.00 3.81 -53.44
N PRO A 223 -30.91 3.03 -52.79
CA PRO A 223 -31.24 2.90 -51.35
C PRO A 223 -31.48 1.45 -50.86
N GLY A 224 -31.76 1.27 -49.57
CA GLY A 224 -32.13 -0.04 -49.01
C GLY A 224 -32.60 0.01 -47.57
N GLU A 225 -33.81 0.52 -47.38
CA GLU A 225 -34.68 0.40 -46.21
C GLU A 225 -34.91 -1.08 -45.85
N LEU A 226 -34.95 -1.45 -44.55
CA LEU A 226 -35.79 -2.52 -43.95
C LEU A 226 -35.47 -2.71 -42.45
N ALA A 227 -36.46 -2.42 -41.60
CA ALA A 227 -36.62 -2.98 -40.25
C ALA A 227 -37.00 -4.48 -40.33
N PRO A 228 -36.99 -5.33 -39.25
CA PRO A 228 -37.90 -5.19 -38.10
C PRO A 228 -37.41 -5.71 -36.72
N GLU A 229 -38.09 -5.23 -35.67
CA GLU A 229 -38.72 -5.94 -34.54
C GLU A 229 -38.18 -7.31 -34.05
N LEU A 230 -37.93 -7.44 -32.73
CA LEU A 230 -38.54 -8.44 -31.81
C LEU A 230 -37.87 -8.46 -30.41
N ALA A 231 -38.69 -8.26 -29.36
CA ALA A 231 -38.45 -8.69 -27.96
C ALA A 231 -38.62 -10.23 -27.84
N PRO A 232 -38.32 -10.96 -26.72
CA PRO A 232 -38.88 -10.80 -25.36
C PRO A 232 -37.87 -11.02 -24.18
N GLU A 233 -38.09 -10.44 -23.00
CA GLU A 233 -38.73 -11.03 -21.81
C GLU A 233 -38.12 -12.37 -21.33
N LEU A 234 -37.48 -12.39 -20.15
CA LEU A 234 -37.43 -13.56 -19.26
C LEU A 234 -36.94 -13.17 -17.85
N ALA A 235 -37.71 -13.64 -16.87
CA ALA A 235 -37.59 -13.44 -15.43
C ALA A 235 -36.83 -14.59 -14.75
N ALA A 236 -36.25 -14.31 -13.56
CA ALA A 236 -35.99 -15.27 -12.47
C ALA A 236 -35.49 -14.46 -11.24
N GLU A 237 -36.36 -14.15 -10.28
CA GLU A 237 -36.60 -14.84 -9.00
C GLU A 237 -35.43 -14.83 -7.97
N PRO A 238 -35.66 -14.31 -6.74
CA PRO A 238 -34.68 -14.27 -5.66
C PRO A 238 -34.74 -15.51 -4.76
N VAL A 239 -33.58 -16.06 -4.41
CA VAL A 239 -33.43 -17.14 -3.40
C VAL A 239 -33.14 -16.53 -2.03
N ALA A 240 -33.96 -16.91 -1.05
CA ALA A 240 -33.87 -16.52 0.35
C ALA A 240 -32.73 -17.27 1.11
N PRO A 241 -32.26 -16.73 2.26
CA PRO A 241 -31.19 -17.32 3.04
C PRO A 241 -31.67 -18.42 4.01
N GLU A 242 -30.97 -19.54 4.05
CA GLU A 242 -31.13 -20.56 5.09
C GLU A 242 -30.41 -20.16 6.38
N SER A 243 -31.13 -20.37 7.47
CA SER A 243 -30.71 -20.20 8.85
C SER A 243 -30.08 -21.49 9.36
N SER A 244 -28.96 -21.40 10.06
CA SER A 244 -28.47 -22.43 10.97
C SER A 244 -27.93 -21.68 12.19
N MET A 245 -28.58 -21.68 13.37
CA MET A 245 -28.62 -22.78 14.35
C MET A 245 -27.27 -23.49 14.44
N LEU A 246 -26.60 -23.71 15.56
CA LEU A 246 -26.75 -23.46 17.00
C LEU A 246 -25.58 -24.31 17.55
N ASP A 247 -24.72 -23.82 18.43
CA ASP A 247 -24.00 -24.65 19.42
C ASP A 247 -23.09 -23.79 20.32
N PRO A 248 -23.45 -23.59 21.61
CA PRO A 248 -22.51 -23.17 22.62
C PRO A 248 -22.36 -24.29 23.67
N ASP A 249 -21.23 -24.99 23.65
CA ASP A 249 -20.81 -25.85 24.76
C ASP A 249 -19.35 -25.54 25.10
N ALA A 250 -19.16 -24.71 26.13
CA ALA A 250 -17.86 -24.33 26.66
C ALA A 250 -17.87 -24.51 28.18
N PRO A 251 -17.07 -25.45 28.74
CA PRO A 251 -16.98 -25.64 30.17
C PRO A 251 -15.98 -24.69 30.84
N ALA A 252 -16.48 -24.03 31.89
CA ALA A 252 -15.84 -23.36 33.02
C ALA A 252 -14.31 -23.44 33.15
N ALA A 253 -13.66 -22.28 33.02
CA ALA A 253 -12.30 -22.05 33.48
C ALA A 253 -12.27 -21.78 35.00
N LYS A 254 -11.32 -22.45 35.65
CA LYS A 254 -11.07 -22.50 37.08
C LYS A 254 -10.22 -21.30 37.50
N GLU A 255 -10.77 -20.42 38.32
CA GLU A 255 -10.04 -19.33 39.00
C GLU A 255 -8.92 -19.93 39.88
N VAL A 256 -7.68 -19.53 39.61
CA VAL A 256 -6.56 -19.68 40.54
C VAL A 256 -6.14 -18.27 40.93
N ALA A 257 -6.52 -17.90 42.15
CA ALA A 257 -6.08 -16.69 42.82
C ALA A 257 -4.56 -16.74 43.04
N ALA A 258 -3.85 -15.77 42.47
CA ALA A 258 -2.45 -15.52 42.78
C ALA A 258 -2.31 -14.12 43.40
N ASP A 259 -1.66 -14.15 44.55
CA ASP A 259 -1.31 -13.11 45.49
C ASP A 259 -0.61 -11.91 44.82
N ALA A 260 -1.13 -10.69 45.05
CA ALA A 260 -0.55 -9.45 44.56
C ALA A 260 0.18 -8.71 45.71
N PRO A 261 1.45 -8.29 45.52
CA PRO A 261 2.16 -7.51 46.53
C PRO A 261 1.62 -6.06 46.61
N GLN A 262 1.38 -5.61 47.84
CA GLN A 262 0.97 -4.24 48.16
C GLN A 262 2.05 -3.22 47.75
N GLU A 263 1.66 -2.24 46.92
CA GLU A 263 2.47 -1.05 46.66
C GLU A 263 2.35 -0.02 47.79
N PRO A 264 3.43 0.72 48.10
CA PRO A 264 3.41 1.74 49.15
C PRO A 264 2.69 3.01 48.69
N THR A 265 1.65 3.38 49.44
CA THR A 265 1.00 4.70 49.42
C THR A 265 2.02 5.80 49.72
N GLY A 266 2.46 6.52 48.67
CA GLY A 266 3.16 7.80 48.77
C GLY A 266 2.20 8.94 48.43
N ASP A 267 2.11 9.93 49.32
CA ASP A 267 1.30 11.14 49.15
C ASP A 267 1.68 11.92 47.87
N PRO A 268 0.69 12.40 47.09
CA PRO A 268 0.97 13.25 45.93
C PRO A 268 1.36 14.69 46.37
N PRO A 269 2.37 15.31 45.74
CA PRO A 269 2.68 16.72 45.96
C PRO A 269 1.59 17.61 45.36
N GLY A 270 1.23 18.67 46.11
CA GLY A 270 0.15 19.60 45.79
C GLY A 270 0.33 20.33 44.47
N ASN A 271 -0.77 20.45 43.72
CA ASN A 271 -0.87 21.27 42.52
C ASN A 271 -0.81 22.77 42.88
N PRO A 272 0.05 23.58 42.21
CA PRO A 272 -0.05 25.02 42.27
C PRO A 272 -1.23 25.52 41.43
N GLU A 273 -1.98 26.48 41.97
CA GLU A 273 -3.08 27.18 41.30
C GLU A 273 -2.61 27.91 40.03
N PRO A 274 -3.36 27.85 38.91
CA PRO A 274 -3.02 28.59 37.71
C PRO A 274 -3.45 30.06 37.82
N ASP A 275 -2.46 30.94 37.67
CA ASP A 275 -2.57 32.39 37.55
C ASP A 275 -3.37 32.77 36.29
N SER A 276 -4.44 33.55 36.51
CA SER A 276 -5.42 33.94 35.50
C SER A 276 -5.00 35.25 34.82
N GLY A 277 -4.01 35.17 33.93
CA GLY A 277 -3.55 36.30 33.11
C GLY A 277 -3.74 36.03 31.61
N GLY A 278 -4.96 36.23 31.09
CA GLY A 278 -5.26 36.09 29.66
C GLY A 278 -4.83 37.33 28.86
N PRO A 279 -4.04 37.19 27.77
CA PRO A 279 -3.83 38.27 26.81
C PRO A 279 -5.00 38.34 25.81
N GLU A 280 -5.50 39.56 25.57
CA GLU A 280 -6.48 39.89 24.54
C GLU A 280 -5.96 39.50 23.15
N LEU A 281 -6.72 38.68 22.43
CA LEU A 281 -6.45 38.32 21.04
C LEU A 281 -7.00 39.42 20.10
N PRO A 282 -6.20 39.89 19.11
CA PRO A 282 -6.70 40.81 18.09
C PRO A 282 -7.69 40.11 17.17
N SER A 283 -8.82 40.79 16.97
CA SER A 283 -9.87 40.41 16.03
C SER A 283 -9.44 40.64 14.58
N SER A 284 -9.93 39.75 13.71
CA SER A 284 -10.13 39.96 12.26
C SER A 284 -8.93 39.75 11.34
N LEU A 285 -8.72 38.48 10.96
CA LEU A 285 -8.12 38.10 9.67
C LEU A 285 -9.09 37.12 9.00
N GLU A 286 -9.88 37.62 8.05
CA GLU A 286 -10.71 36.79 7.18
C GLU A 286 -9.79 35.98 6.26
N PRO A 287 -9.85 34.63 6.26
CA PRO A 287 -9.06 33.83 5.34
C PRO A 287 -9.70 33.90 3.95
N GLU A 288 -8.95 34.43 2.98
CA GLU A 288 -9.23 34.24 1.54
C GLU A 288 -9.32 32.73 1.26
N ALA A 289 -10.54 32.26 0.98
CA ALA A 289 -10.78 30.88 0.58
C ALA A 289 -10.16 30.66 -0.82
N PRO A 290 -9.20 29.74 -0.98
CA PRO A 290 -8.63 29.46 -2.29
C PRO A 290 -9.73 28.92 -3.20
N ALA A 291 -9.80 29.49 -4.41
CA ALA A 291 -10.73 29.08 -5.45
C ALA A 291 -10.66 27.56 -5.66
N LEU A 292 -11.79 26.89 -5.42
CA LEU A 292 -11.97 25.48 -5.71
C LEU A 292 -11.79 25.29 -7.22
N ALA A 293 -10.71 24.62 -7.60
CA ALA A 293 -10.50 24.15 -8.97
C ALA A 293 -11.69 23.27 -9.39
N SER A 294 -12.15 23.45 -10.63
CA SER A 294 -13.19 22.62 -11.24
C SER A 294 -12.87 21.13 -11.09
N PRO A 295 -13.88 20.25 -10.97
CA PRO A 295 -13.68 18.81 -11.00
C PRO A 295 -13.32 18.39 -12.43
N ASP A 296 -12.07 18.63 -12.81
CA ASP A 296 -11.46 18.04 -14.00
C ASP A 296 -11.53 16.51 -13.85
N ASP A 297 -11.83 15.84 -14.97
CA ASP A 297 -11.90 14.39 -15.08
C ASP A 297 -10.79 13.72 -14.27
N PRO A 298 -11.12 12.72 -13.43
CA PRO A 298 -10.08 12.01 -12.70
C PRO A 298 -9.09 11.49 -13.75
N PRO A 299 -7.80 11.85 -13.66
CA PRO A 299 -6.81 11.35 -14.60
C PRO A 299 -6.97 9.84 -14.68
N ASP A 300 -6.89 9.27 -15.88
CA ASP A 300 -6.95 7.83 -16.09
C ASP A 300 -5.77 7.19 -15.35
N LEU A 301 -6.00 6.82 -14.08
CA LEU A 301 -4.97 6.37 -13.17
C LEU A 301 -4.78 4.88 -13.38
N ASP A 302 -3.79 4.55 -14.19
CA ASP A 302 -3.39 3.17 -14.41
C ASP A 302 -2.70 2.58 -13.17
N VAL A 303 -3.51 2.07 -12.24
CA VAL A 303 -3.10 1.42 -10.98
C VAL A 303 -2.15 0.25 -11.23
N THR A 304 -2.11 -0.29 -12.45
CA THR A 304 -1.24 -1.41 -12.84
C THR A 304 0.24 -1.02 -12.90
N THR A 305 0.53 0.28 -12.92
CA THR A 305 1.89 0.84 -12.96
C THR A 305 2.46 1.17 -11.58
N ALA A 306 1.75 0.79 -10.50
CA ALA A 306 2.21 1.08 -9.15
C ALA A 306 3.62 0.52 -8.91
N ARG A 307 4.49 1.33 -8.30
CA ARG A 307 5.84 0.92 -7.88
C ARG A 307 5.79 0.40 -6.45
N TRP A 308 6.28 -0.81 -6.25
CA TRP A 308 6.21 -1.50 -4.96
C TRP A 308 7.59 -1.57 -4.32
N TRP A 309 7.69 -1.05 -3.11
CA TRP A 309 8.86 -1.13 -2.26
C TRP A 309 8.55 -2.09 -1.11
N VAL A 310 9.39 -3.09 -0.88
CA VAL A 310 9.21 -4.06 0.19
C VAL A 310 10.36 -3.92 1.18
N ALA A 311 10.06 -3.36 2.34
CA ALA A 311 10.99 -3.14 3.44
C ALA A 311 11.10 -4.40 4.31
N VAL A 312 12.33 -4.87 4.49
CA VAL A 312 12.63 -6.17 5.13
C VAL A 312 13.92 -6.11 5.95
N ASP A 313 14.01 -7.00 6.95
CA ASP A 313 15.23 -7.14 7.74
C ASP A 313 16.37 -7.77 6.93
N GLN A 314 17.60 -7.37 7.28
CA GLN A 314 18.86 -7.84 6.68
C GLN A 314 18.92 -9.36 6.50
N ALA A 315 18.46 -10.11 7.51
CA ALA A 315 18.54 -11.57 7.55
C ALA A 315 17.77 -12.28 6.41
N VAL A 316 16.75 -11.62 5.85
CA VAL A 316 15.87 -12.21 4.84
C VAL A 316 16.18 -11.67 3.44
N VAL A 317 16.80 -10.49 3.32
CA VAL A 317 16.95 -9.79 2.03
C VAL A 317 17.66 -10.60 0.96
N ALA A 318 18.84 -11.17 1.25
CA ALA A 318 19.60 -11.94 0.26
C ALA A 318 18.78 -13.11 -0.30
N ARG A 319 17.88 -13.67 0.51
CA ARG A 319 16.98 -14.75 0.11
C ARG A 319 15.81 -14.22 -0.73
N LEU A 320 15.18 -13.13 -0.33
CA LEU A 320 14.07 -12.53 -1.10
C LEU A 320 14.55 -12.00 -2.46
N ARG A 321 15.77 -11.45 -2.53
CA ARG A 321 16.40 -11.08 -3.81
C ARG A 321 16.60 -12.30 -4.69
N ARG A 322 17.04 -13.43 -4.13
CA ARG A 322 17.13 -14.69 -4.89
C ARG A 322 15.77 -15.17 -5.39
N VAL A 323 14.69 -14.95 -4.62
CA VAL A 323 13.31 -15.25 -5.04
C VAL A 323 12.89 -14.34 -6.21
N LEU A 324 13.22 -13.05 -6.16
CA LEU A 324 12.94 -12.09 -7.24
C LEU A 324 13.76 -12.31 -8.50
N SER A 325 15.04 -12.66 -8.36
CA SER A 325 15.98 -12.90 -9.47
C SER A 325 15.92 -14.33 -10.00
N GLY A 326 15.15 -15.21 -9.36
CA GLY A 326 14.97 -16.59 -9.80
C GLY A 326 14.30 -16.66 -11.18
N PRO A 327 14.38 -17.82 -11.86
CA PRO A 327 13.68 -18.00 -13.13
C PRO A 327 12.19 -17.67 -12.93
N PRO A 328 11.53 -17.06 -13.94
CA PRO A 328 10.13 -16.68 -13.85
C PRO A 328 9.32 -17.91 -13.43
N ARG A 329 8.54 -17.76 -12.37
CA ARG A 329 7.73 -18.86 -11.84
C ARG A 329 6.82 -19.30 -12.97
N ALA A 330 6.89 -20.59 -13.33
CA ALA A 330 5.89 -21.15 -14.23
C ALA A 330 4.54 -20.80 -13.61
N ALA A 331 3.71 -20.05 -14.36
CA ALA A 331 2.38 -19.69 -13.93
C ALA A 331 1.75 -20.98 -13.39
N ARG A 332 1.53 -21.07 -12.07
CA ARG A 332 0.86 -22.22 -11.49
C ARG A 332 -0.56 -22.13 -12.01
N GLY A 333 -0.77 -22.68 -13.21
CA GLY A 333 -2.05 -22.77 -13.87
C GLY A 333 -3.00 -23.37 -12.86
N GLY A 334 -4.05 -22.60 -12.56
CA GLY A 334 -4.98 -22.86 -11.48
C GLY A 334 -5.39 -24.32 -11.48
N SER A 335 -4.80 -25.07 -10.55
CA SER A 335 -5.26 -26.41 -10.21
C SER A 335 -6.33 -26.23 -9.15
N ASN A 336 -7.43 -25.59 -9.56
CA ASN A 336 -8.68 -25.67 -8.81
C ASN A 336 -9.68 -26.46 -9.64
N LEU A 337 -10.22 -27.48 -8.98
CA LEU A 337 -11.47 -28.19 -9.22
C LEU A 337 -11.42 -29.38 -10.18
N HIS A 338 -11.29 -30.59 -9.61
CA HIS A 338 -12.39 -31.56 -9.50
C HIS A 338 -11.91 -32.81 -8.73
N THR A 339 -12.42 -33.04 -7.52
CA THR A 339 -13.16 -34.26 -7.09
C THR A 339 -13.85 -33.97 -5.77
#